data_AF-A0AAV3ZM13-F1
#
_entry.id   AF-A0AAV3ZM13-F1
#
_cell.length_a   1.000
_cell.length_b   1.000
_cell.length_c   1.000
_cell.angle_alpha   90.00
_cell.angle_beta   90.00
_cell.angle_gamma   90.00
#
_symmetry.space_group_name_H-M   'P 1'
#
loop_
_entity.id
_entity.type
_entity.pdbx_description
1 polymer ?
#
loop_
_entity_poly.entity_id
_entity_poly.type
_entity_poly.pdbx_seq_one_letter_code
_entity_poly.pdbx_strand_id
1 'polypeptide(L)'
;MRAINRGEGISVREASKQFGIPRRTLRNHISSGLTEKRLGRKPLLSDEEEQLLVDRIARFANIGLPLTAKMIMCYVFEYFEKNNRQHPFTSNLADEKWFRLFLNRHPQLRHRKAQAMNPARA
;
A
#
# COMPACT_ATOMS: atom_id res chain seq x y z
N MET A 1 -15.95 11.91 -4.48
CA MET A 1 -16.46 13.26 -4.15
C MET A 1 -15.76 14.31 -5.02
N ARG A 2 -16.12 14.44 -6.30
CA ARG A 2 -15.57 15.47 -7.22
C ARG A 2 -16.42 16.76 -7.26
N ALA A 3 -17.48 16.82 -6.46
CA ALA A 3 -18.58 17.79 -6.62
C ALA A 3 -18.45 19.09 -5.82
N ILE A 4 -17.39 19.29 -5.02
CA ILE A 4 -17.24 20.48 -4.17
C ILE A 4 -16.00 21.24 -4.64
N ASN A 5 -16.18 22.19 -5.55
CA ASN A 5 -15.09 22.94 -6.16
C ASN A 5 -15.36 24.45 -6.12
N ARG A 6 -14.31 25.27 -6.22
CA ARG A 6 -14.43 26.75 -6.21
C ARG A 6 -15.00 27.35 -7.51
N GLY A 7 -15.29 26.53 -8.52
CA GLY A 7 -15.79 26.98 -9.83
C GLY A 7 -16.75 26.03 -10.55
N GLU A 8 -16.68 24.72 -10.30
CA GLU A 8 -17.60 23.73 -10.88
C GLU A 8 -18.07 22.73 -9.80
N GLY A 9 -19.34 22.81 -9.40
CA GLY A 9 -19.94 21.97 -8.36
C GLY A 9 -20.73 22.75 -7.29
N ILE A 10 -21.25 22.06 -6.28
CA ILE A 10 -21.96 22.68 -5.15
C ILE A 10 -20.98 23.45 -4.25
N SER A 11 -21.42 24.60 -3.73
CA SER A 11 -20.57 25.42 -2.85
C SER A 11 -20.24 24.68 -1.55
N VAL A 12 -19.11 25.00 -0.90
CA VAL A 12 -18.74 24.44 0.43
C VAL A 12 -19.86 24.64 1.46
N ARG A 13 -20.60 25.74 1.35
CA ARG A 13 -21.74 26.05 2.24
C ARG A 13 -22.91 25.11 1.99
N GLU A 14 -23.22 24.84 0.74
CA GLU A 14 -24.31 23.97 0.31
C GLU A 14 -24.00 22.50 0.59
N ALA A 15 -22.76 22.06 0.30
CA ALA A 15 -22.29 20.74 0.68
C ALA A 15 -22.34 20.51 2.20
N SER A 16 -22.02 21.53 3.00
CA SER A 16 -22.14 21.45 4.45
C SER A 16 -23.59 21.27 4.91
N LYS A 17 -24.56 21.89 4.22
CA LYS A 17 -25.99 21.74 4.51
C LYS A 17 -26.54 20.40 4.03
N GLN A 18 -26.17 19.95 2.84
CA GLN A 18 -26.64 18.67 2.27
C GLN A 18 -26.08 17.46 3.01
N PHE A 19 -24.78 17.45 3.32
CA PHE A 19 -24.10 16.27 3.87
C PHE A 19 -23.85 16.37 5.38
N GLY A 20 -24.21 17.49 6.03
CA GLY A 20 -23.98 17.70 7.47
C GLY A 20 -22.50 17.81 7.86
N ILE A 21 -21.58 17.88 6.89
CA ILE A 21 -20.14 17.95 7.15
C ILE A 21 -19.76 19.41 7.49
N PRO A 22 -19.01 19.66 8.58
CA PRO A 22 -18.56 21.01 8.92
C PRO A 22 -17.75 21.65 7.79
N ARG A 23 -18.01 22.94 7.51
CA ARG A 23 -17.31 23.71 6.46
C ARG A 23 -15.79 23.67 6.58
N ARG A 24 -15.26 23.62 7.81
CA ARG A 24 -13.81 23.53 8.08
C ARG A 24 -13.24 22.21 7.56
N THR A 25 -13.94 21.09 7.77
CA THR A 25 -13.55 19.77 7.29
C THR A 25 -13.54 19.73 5.76
N LEU A 26 -14.59 20.27 5.12
CA LEU A 26 -14.66 20.37 3.66
C LEU A 26 -13.54 21.24 3.09
N ARG A 27 -13.27 22.41 3.71
CA ARG A 27 -12.17 23.29 3.30
C ARG A 27 -10.81 22.61 3.44
N ASN A 28 -10.58 21.89 4.54
CA ASN A 28 -9.34 21.13 4.75
C ASN A 28 -9.19 20.03 3.70
N HIS A 29 -10.26 19.33 3.35
CA HIS A 29 -10.24 18.29 2.32
C HIS A 29 -9.92 18.86 0.95
N ILE A 30 -10.59 19.95 0.55
CA ILE A 30 -10.30 20.66 -0.71
C ILE A 30 -8.85 21.16 -0.73
N SER A 31 -8.38 21.76 0.36
CA SER A 31 -7.02 22.27 0.47
C SER A 31 -5.98 21.15 0.45
N SER A 32 -6.31 19.95 0.94
CA SER A 32 -5.38 18.83 0.89
C SER A 32 -5.21 18.28 -0.51
N GLY A 33 -6.18 18.48 -1.41
CA GLY A 33 -6.18 17.91 -2.77
C GLY A 33 -6.20 16.38 -2.82
N LEU A 34 -6.25 15.71 -1.66
CA LEU A 34 -6.24 14.26 -1.56
C LEU A 34 -7.64 13.70 -1.76
N THR A 35 -7.80 12.86 -2.78
CA THR A 35 -9.04 12.14 -3.04
C THR A 35 -9.34 11.12 -1.94
N GLU A 36 -8.29 10.53 -1.37
CA GLU A 36 -8.35 9.56 -0.29
C GLU A 36 -7.37 9.91 0.81
N LYS A 37 -7.83 9.86 2.05
CA LYS A 37 -6.97 10.00 3.23
C LYS A 37 -6.95 8.68 3.96
N ARG A 38 -5.77 8.02 3.98
CA ARG A 38 -5.56 6.85 4.83
C ARG A 38 -5.46 7.30 6.30
N LEU A 39 -6.30 6.74 7.15
CA LEU A 39 -6.23 6.95 8.60
C LEU A 39 -5.22 5.97 9.21
N GLY A 40 -4.47 6.43 10.23
CA GLY A 40 -3.51 5.60 10.97
C GLY A 40 -2.05 5.80 10.58
N ARG A 41 -1.18 4.92 11.11
CA ARG A 41 0.26 4.97 10.88
C ARG A 41 0.56 4.64 9.40
N LYS A 42 1.41 5.46 8.78
CA LYS A 42 1.90 5.21 7.42
C LYS A 42 2.67 3.88 7.36
N PRO A 43 2.59 3.14 6.24
CA PRO A 43 3.42 1.96 6.02
C PRO A 43 4.91 2.33 6.07
N LEU A 44 5.77 1.33 6.32
CA LEU A 44 7.22 1.52 6.38
C LEU A 44 7.80 1.88 5.01
N LEU A 45 7.31 1.21 3.97
CA LEU A 45 7.61 1.49 2.58
C LEU A 45 6.61 2.51 2.04
N SER A 46 7.06 3.37 1.12
CA SER A 46 6.17 4.25 0.35
C SER A 46 5.31 3.44 -0.62
N ASP A 47 4.24 4.04 -1.13
CA ASP A 47 3.38 3.37 -2.13
C ASP A 47 4.17 2.97 -3.38
N GLU A 48 5.16 3.78 -3.79
CA GLU A 48 6.06 3.48 -4.91
C GLU A 48 6.98 2.29 -4.61
N GLU A 49 7.56 2.24 -3.42
CA GLU A 49 8.43 1.15 -2.97
C GLU A 49 7.66 -0.16 -2.85
N GLU A 50 6.45 -0.12 -2.28
CA GLU A 50 5.57 -1.29 -2.20
C GLU A 50 5.19 -1.80 -3.60
N GLN A 51 4.90 -0.89 -4.54
CA GLN A 51 4.58 -1.27 -5.92
C GLN A 51 5.77 -1.95 -6.62
N LEU A 52 6.98 -1.42 -6.45
CA LEU A 52 8.20 -2.00 -7.02
C LEU A 52 8.46 -3.42 -6.45
N LEU A 53 8.17 -3.62 -5.16
CA LEU A 53 8.23 -4.94 -4.53
C LEU A 53 7.16 -5.90 -5.10
N VAL A 54 5.92 -5.44 -5.28
CA VAL A 54 4.83 -6.21 -5.90
C VAL A 54 5.21 -6.66 -7.31
N ASP A 55 5.74 -5.77 -8.13
CA ASP A 55 6.14 -6.06 -9.51
C ASP A 55 7.27 -7.08 -9.55
N ARG A 56 8.22 -7.00 -8.61
CA ARG A 56 9.29 -7.99 -8.45
C ARG A 56 8.71 -9.36 -8.08
N ILE A 57 7.82 -9.43 -7.10
CA ILE A 57 7.16 -10.69 -6.71
C ILE A 57 6.41 -11.30 -7.91
N ALA A 58 5.67 -10.48 -8.66
CA ALA A 58 4.93 -10.92 -9.84
C ALA A 58 5.86 -11.45 -10.94
N ARG A 59 7.00 -10.77 -11.19
CA ARG A 59 8.01 -11.21 -12.16
C ARG A 59 8.59 -12.58 -11.80
N PHE A 60 8.99 -12.76 -10.54
CA PHE A 60 9.54 -14.02 -10.06
C PHE A 60 8.53 -15.17 -10.17
N ALA A 61 7.27 -14.90 -9.81
CA ALA A 61 6.19 -15.87 -9.97
C ALA A 61 5.97 -16.24 -11.46
N ASN A 62 6.03 -15.28 -12.39
CA ASN A 62 5.86 -15.55 -13.82
C ASN A 62 6.99 -16.40 -14.42
N ILE A 63 8.20 -16.31 -13.88
CA ILE A 63 9.37 -17.12 -14.32
C ILE A 63 9.32 -18.54 -13.70
N GLY A 64 8.37 -18.81 -12.80
CA GLY A 64 8.19 -20.09 -12.13
C GLY A 64 9.00 -20.23 -10.84
N LEU A 65 9.52 -19.12 -10.29
CA LEU A 65 10.29 -19.09 -9.05
C LEU A 65 9.58 -18.18 -8.03
N PRO A 66 8.47 -18.62 -7.41
CA PRO A 66 7.73 -17.79 -6.46
C PRO A 66 8.57 -17.47 -5.22
N LEU A 67 8.58 -16.18 -4.83
CA LEU A 67 9.27 -15.75 -3.61
C LEU A 67 8.46 -16.19 -2.36
N THR A 68 9.15 -16.78 -1.41
CA THR A 68 8.55 -17.13 -0.11
C THR A 68 8.38 -15.88 0.77
N ALA A 69 7.44 -15.94 1.72
CA ALA A 69 7.24 -14.86 2.69
C ALA A 69 8.54 -14.47 3.42
N LYS A 70 9.33 -15.46 3.85
CA LYS A 70 10.62 -15.23 4.53
C LYS A 70 11.61 -14.48 3.65
N MET A 71 11.72 -14.84 2.37
CA MET A 71 12.60 -14.13 1.42
C MET A 71 12.17 -12.68 1.24
N ILE A 72 10.85 -12.42 1.13
CA ILE A 72 10.32 -11.06 1.01
C ILE A 72 10.63 -10.26 2.28
N MET A 73 10.42 -10.83 3.47
CA MET A 73 10.69 -10.17 4.74
C MET A 73 12.19 -9.90 4.95
N CYS A 74 13.07 -10.81 4.52
CA CYS A 74 14.52 -10.64 4.55
C CYS A 74 14.97 -9.54 3.59
N TYR A 75 14.46 -9.55 2.35
CA TYR A 75 14.75 -8.51 1.36
C TYR A 75 14.37 -7.13 1.84
N VAL A 76 13.21 -7.00 2.49
CA VAL A 76 12.75 -5.72 3.05
C VAL A 76 13.65 -5.28 4.19
N PHE A 77 14.01 -6.18 5.10
CA PHE A 77 14.97 -5.87 6.16
C PHE A 77 16.30 -5.35 5.59
N GLU A 78 16.90 -6.10 4.65
CA GLU A 78 18.14 -5.69 3.98
C GLU A 78 18.02 -4.35 3.24
N TYR A 79 16.85 -4.06 2.66
CA TYR A 79 16.60 -2.79 1.99
C TYR A 79 16.68 -1.62 2.99
N PHE A 80 16.14 -1.76 4.19
CA PHE A 80 16.23 -0.73 5.21
C PHE A 80 17.66 -0.56 5.74
N GLU A 81 18.35 -1.68 6.01
CA GLU A 81 19.75 -1.69 6.46
C GLU A 81 20.67 -1.02 5.42
N LYS A 82 20.61 -1.43 4.15
CA LYS A 82 21.46 -0.89 3.08
C LYS A 82 21.23 0.60 2.82
N ASN A 83 20.02 1.09 3.06
CA ASN A 83 19.66 2.50 2.91
C ASN A 83 19.82 3.30 4.22
N ASN A 84 20.33 2.69 5.30
CA ASN A 84 20.45 3.31 6.63
C ASN A 84 19.14 3.96 7.12
N ARG A 85 18.00 3.33 6.82
CA ARG A 85 16.68 3.84 7.20
C ARG A 85 16.21 3.19 8.50
N GLN A 86 15.67 3.99 9.41
CA GLN A 86 15.10 3.48 10.65
C GLN A 86 13.91 2.56 10.37
N HIS A 87 13.90 1.41 11.03
CA HIS A 87 12.80 0.45 11.00
C HIS A 87 12.51 -0.07 12.42
N PRO A 88 11.28 -0.55 12.68
CA PRO A 88 10.89 -1.08 13.98
C PRO A 88 11.23 -2.57 14.17
N PHE A 89 11.82 -3.22 13.17
CA PHE A 89 12.12 -4.66 13.24
C PHE A 89 13.13 -4.95 14.36
N THR A 90 12.81 -5.91 15.21
CA THR A 90 13.65 -6.34 16.34
C THR A 90 14.59 -7.48 15.99
N SER A 91 14.43 -8.08 14.82
CA SER A 91 15.23 -9.21 14.32
C SER A 91 15.80 -8.90 12.94
N ASN A 92 16.63 -9.80 12.42
CA ASN A 92 17.23 -9.68 11.07
C ASN A 92 16.21 -9.90 9.91
N LEU A 93 14.92 -9.76 10.20
CA LEU A 93 13.79 -10.00 9.31
C LEU A 93 12.70 -8.98 9.59
N ALA A 94 11.95 -8.59 8.56
CA ALA A 94 10.71 -7.86 8.76
C ALA A 94 9.67 -8.72 9.51
N ASP A 95 8.88 -8.08 10.36
CA ASP A 95 7.88 -8.79 11.18
C ASP A 95 6.79 -9.45 10.32
N GLU A 96 6.29 -10.60 10.77
CA GLU A 96 5.13 -11.26 10.16
C GLU A 96 3.89 -10.34 10.15
N LYS A 97 3.74 -9.51 11.19
CA LYS A 97 2.71 -8.48 11.25
C LYS A 97 2.81 -7.50 10.09
N TRP A 98 4.03 -7.07 9.73
CA TRP A 98 4.24 -6.19 8.59
C TRP A 98 3.84 -6.89 7.29
N PHE A 99 4.27 -8.14 7.09
CA PHE A 99 3.97 -8.90 5.87
C PHE A 99 2.45 -9.10 5.68
N ARG A 100 1.73 -9.43 6.75
CA ARG A 100 0.26 -9.53 6.71
C ARG A 100 -0.40 -8.21 6.31
N LEU A 101 0.06 -7.08 6.87
CA LEU A 101 -0.47 -5.76 6.51
C LEU A 101 -0.13 -5.38 5.05
N PHE A 102 1.05 -5.75 4.56
CA PHE A 102 1.45 -5.59 3.17
C PHE A 102 0.53 -6.37 2.23
N LEU A 103 0.25 -7.65 2.51
CA LEU A 103 -0.69 -8.44 1.72
C LEU A 103 -2.13 -7.88 1.75
N ASN A 104 -2.56 -7.30 2.86
CA ASN A 104 -3.87 -6.63 2.94
C ASN A 104 -3.94 -5.38 2.05
N ARG A 105 -2.83 -4.67 1.87
CA ARG A 105 -2.74 -3.52 0.94
C ARG A 105 -2.65 -3.98 -0.52
N HIS A 106 -2.10 -5.16 -0.78
CA HIS A 106 -1.90 -5.72 -2.12
C HIS A 106 -2.63 -7.06 -2.30
N PRO A 107 -3.98 -7.06 -2.34
CA PRO A 107 -4.78 -8.28 -2.47
C PRO A 107 -4.46 -9.10 -3.73
N GLN A 108 -3.92 -8.47 -4.79
CA GLN A 108 -3.44 -9.14 -6.00
C GLN A 108 -2.39 -10.23 -5.72
N LEU A 109 -1.61 -10.10 -4.63
CA LEU A 109 -0.61 -11.09 -4.24
C LEU A 109 -1.25 -12.30 -3.53
N ARG A 110 -2.39 -12.11 -2.85
CA ARG A 110 -3.08 -13.17 -2.09
C ARG A 110 -3.76 -14.20 -3.00
N HIS A 111 -4.22 -13.78 -4.17
CA HIS A 111 -4.95 -14.64 -5.11
C HIS A 111 -4.05 -15.51 -5.99
N ARG A 112 -2.72 -15.34 -5.95
CA ARG A 112 -1.78 -16.27 -6.58
C ARG A 112 -1.70 -17.56 -5.75
N LYS A 113 -2.75 -18.38 -5.81
CA LYS A 113 -2.63 -19.81 -5.51
C LYS A 113 -1.52 -20.36 -6.39
N ALA A 114 -0.65 -21.19 -5.82
CA ALA A 114 0.39 -21.90 -6.55
C ALA A 114 -0.19 -22.49 -7.85
N GLN A 115 0.15 -21.91 -9.00
CA GLN A 115 -0.06 -22.62 -10.25
C GLN A 115 0.83 -23.85 -10.16
N ALA A 116 0.22 -25.03 -10.34
CA ALA A 116 0.92 -26.30 -10.26
C ALA A 116 2.22 -26.21 -11.07
N MET A 117 3.34 -26.39 -10.39
CA MET A 117 4.66 -26.46 -10.99
C MET A 117 4.60 -27.57 -12.04
N ASN A 118 4.83 -27.24 -13.32
CA ASN A 118 4.72 -28.21 -14.40
C ASN A 118 5.73 -29.36 -14.13
N PRO A 119 5.28 -30.62 -13.99
CA PRO A 119 6.15 -31.75 -13.61
C PRO A 119 7.27 -32.03 -14.63
N ALA A 120 7.22 -31.44 -15.83
CA ALA A 120 8.28 -31.53 -16.83
C ALA A 120 9.59 -30.81 -16.46
N ARG A 121 9.73 -30.30 -15.22
CA ARG A 121 10.92 -29.60 -14.72
C ARG A 121 11.52 -30.23 -13.44
N ALA A 122 11.10 -31.45 -13.06
CA ALA A 122 11.72 -32.21 -11.97
C ALA A 122 12.81 -33.16 -12.48
#